data_AF-A0A4R2P713-F1
#
_entry.id   AF-A0A4R2P713-F1
#
_cell.length_a   1.000
_cell.length_b   1.000
_cell.length_c   1.000
_cell.angle_alpha   90.00
_cell.angle_beta   90.00
_cell.angle_gamma   90.00
#
_symmetry.space_group_name_H-M   'P 1'
#
loop_
_entity.id
_entity.type
_entity.pdbx_description
1 polymer ?
#
loop_
_entity_poly.entity_id
_entity_poly.type
_entity_poly.pdbx_seq_one_letter_code
_entity_poly.pdbx_strand_id
1 'polypeptide(L)'
;MASVVQGVLWKGTLGVIVPLAEQIQWLKEKWQGFGLDVLYASASPYASDDFRDPAWELKMKGADIIVLDCMGYTVEHQAIVRNASGLPVILSRSLVAKVADELS
;
A
#
# COMPACT_ATOMS: atom_id res chain seq x y z
N MET A 1 -7.47 -2.74 8.01
CA MET A 1 -6.95 -2.22 6.72
C MET A 1 -7.61 -2.91 5.54
N ALA A 2 -7.46 -4.24 5.37
CA ALA A 2 -7.94 -4.94 4.17
C ALA A 2 -9.44 -4.75 3.87
N SER A 3 -10.30 -4.81 4.88
CA SER A 3 -11.74 -4.53 4.74
C SER A 3 -12.05 -3.10 4.26
N VAL A 4 -11.32 -2.10 4.73
CA VAL A 4 -11.51 -0.71 4.30
C VAL A 4 -11.06 -0.53 2.86
N VAL A 5 -9.94 -1.14 2.49
CA VAL A 5 -9.44 -1.12 1.10
C VAL A 5 -10.43 -1.79 0.16
N GLN A 6 -11.03 -2.92 0.55
CA GLN A 6 -12.08 -3.58 -0.22
C GLN A 6 -13.33 -2.70 -0.39
N GLY A 7 -13.69 -1.92 0.64
CA GLY A 7 -14.80 -0.95 0.55
C GLY A 7 -14.55 0.18 -0.45
N VAL A 8 -13.28 0.50 -0.74
CA VAL A 8 -12.88 1.53 -1.70
C VAL A 8 -12.59 0.95 -3.09
N LEU A 9 -12.02 -0.26 -3.16
CA LEU A 9 -11.72 -0.99 -4.39
C LEU A 9 -12.57 -2.25 -4.46
N TRP A 10 -13.74 -2.13 -5.08
CA TRP A 10 -14.68 -3.25 -5.28
C TRP A 10 -14.29 -4.16 -6.47
N LYS A 11 -13.50 -3.64 -7.41
CA LYS A 11 -12.92 -4.36 -8.56
C LYS A 11 -11.63 -3.66 -8.99
N GLY A 12 -10.63 -4.43 -9.40
CA GLY A 12 -9.34 -3.93 -9.88
C GLY A 12 -8.17 -4.63 -9.23
N THR A 13 -6.97 -4.09 -9.46
CA THR A 13 -5.71 -4.64 -8.96
C THR A 13 -5.13 -3.73 -7.87
N LEU A 14 -4.93 -4.29 -6.69
CA LEU A 14 -4.34 -3.62 -5.54
C LEU A 14 -2.81 -3.76 -5.57
N GLY A 15 -2.08 -2.64 -5.57
CA GLY A 15 -0.66 -2.62 -5.27
C GLY A 15 -0.41 -2.52 -3.76
N VAL A 16 0.52 -3.29 -3.23
CA VAL A 16 0.91 -3.25 -1.82
C VAL A 16 2.43 -3.09 -1.71
N ILE A 17 2.87 -2.01 -1.05
CA ILE A 17 4.27 -1.80 -0.71
C ILE A 17 4.49 -2.17 0.76
N VAL A 18 5.49 -3.01 1.00
CA VAL A 18 5.86 -3.57 2.31
C VAL A 18 7.33 -3.29 2.63
N PRO A 19 7.73 -3.24 3.91
CA PRO A 19 9.08 -2.80 4.26
C PRO A 19 10.16 -3.84 3.91
N LEU A 20 9.81 -5.13 3.88
CA LEU A 20 10.74 -6.23 3.62
C LEU A 20 10.12 -7.23 2.63
N ALA A 21 10.88 -7.65 1.63
CA ALA A 21 10.39 -8.56 0.58
C ALA A 21 9.97 -9.93 1.15
N GLU A 22 10.63 -10.39 2.20
CA GLU A 22 10.33 -11.66 2.89
C GLU A 22 8.92 -11.66 3.53
N GLN A 23 8.36 -10.48 3.81
CA GLN A 23 7.00 -10.35 4.35
C GLN A 23 5.93 -10.56 3.28
N ILE A 24 6.26 -10.51 1.99
CA ILE A 24 5.30 -10.65 0.90
C ILE A 24 4.59 -12.01 0.97
N GLN A 25 5.32 -13.09 1.26
CA GLN A 25 4.75 -14.44 1.35
C GLN A 25 3.67 -14.52 2.44
N TRP A 26 3.94 -13.93 3.61
CA TRP A 26 3.01 -13.89 4.75
C TRP A 26 1.80 -12.99 4.50
N LEU A 27 2.00 -11.90 3.76
CA LEU A 27 0.95 -10.93 3.45
C LEU A 27 0.02 -11.38 2.33
N LYS A 28 0.38 -12.43 1.57
CA LYS A 28 -0.57 -13.06 0.64
C LYS A 28 -1.82 -13.54 1.35
N GLU A 29 -1.69 -14.20 2.50
CA GLU A 29 -2.84 -14.67 3.27
C GLU A 29 -3.75 -13.50 3.73
N LYS A 30 -3.14 -12.39 4.13
CA LYS A 30 -3.87 -11.18 4.56
C LYS A 30 -4.67 -10.55 3.43
N TRP A 31 -4.18 -10.54 2.19
CA TRP A 31 -4.82 -9.79 1.10
C TRP A 31 -5.58 -10.67 0.10
N GLN A 32 -5.21 -11.95 -0.04
CA GLN A 32 -5.90 -12.92 -0.92
C GLN A 32 -7.31 -13.28 -0.45
N GLY A 33 -7.59 -13.22 0.86
CA GLY A 33 -8.92 -13.51 1.40
C GLY A 33 -10.04 -12.57 0.94
N PHE A 34 -9.70 -11.50 0.20
CA PHE A 34 -10.62 -10.42 -0.17
C PHE A 34 -11.01 -10.42 -1.66
N GLY A 35 -10.57 -11.42 -2.43
CA GLY A 35 -10.98 -11.60 -3.83
C GLY A 35 -10.45 -10.54 -4.81
N LEU A 36 -9.43 -9.79 -4.41
CA LEU A 36 -8.74 -8.79 -5.24
C LEU A 36 -7.47 -9.40 -5.85
N ASP A 37 -7.12 -8.97 -7.06
CA ASP A 37 -5.79 -9.20 -7.61
C ASP A 37 -4.80 -8.31 -6.87
N VAL A 38 -3.73 -8.89 -6.34
CA VAL A 38 -2.76 -8.15 -5.50
C VAL A 38 -1.36 -8.26 -6.08
N LEU A 39 -0.75 -7.11 -6.31
CA LEU A 39 0.63 -6.94 -6.71
C LEU A 39 1.44 -6.43 -5.52
N TYR A 40 2.66 -6.95 -5.35
CA TYR A 40 3.51 -6.59 -4.23
C TYR A 40 4.83 -6.01 -4.73
N ALA A 41 5.32 -5.01 -4.01
CA ALA A 41 6.67 -4.50 -4.12
C ALA A 41 7.20 -4.16 -2.72
N SER A 42 8.51 -3.92 -2.56
CA SER A 42 9.11 -3.63 -1.27
C SER A 42 9.91 -2.34 -1.26
N ALA A 43 9.78 -1.56 -0.18
CA ALA A 43 10.59 -0.38 0.12
C ALA A 43 10.65 -0.20 1.63
N SER A 44 11.84 -0.25 2.22
CA SER A 44 12.03 -0.10 3.65
C SER A 44 11.98 1.38 4.06
N PRO A 45 11.13 1.77 5.03
CA PRO A 45 11.14 3.13 5.58
C PRO A 45 12.31 3.41 6.52
N TYR A 46 13.09 2.37 6.86
CA TYR A 46 14.20 2.44 7.81
C TYR A 46 15.56 2.43 7.11
N ALA A 47 15.57 2.10 5.82
CA ALA A 47 16.73 2.24 4.95
C ALA A 47 16.57 3.49 4.07
N SER A 48 17.63 3.84 3.35
CA SER A 48 17.62 4.92 2.35
C SER A 48 16.92 4.50 1.04
N ASP A 49 15.93 3.61 1.13
CA ASP A 49 15.31 2.99 -0.04
C ASP A 49 14.52 4.01 -0.85
N ASP A 50 14.54 3.82 -2.17
CA ASP A 50 13.76 4.62 -3.09
C ASP A 50 12.36 4.04 -3.23
N PHE A 51 11.34 4.85 -2.93
CA PHE A 51 9.94 4.48 -3.10
C PHE A 51 9.44 4.67 -4.53
N ARG A 52 10.21 5.34 -5.40
CA ARG A 52 9.82 5.64 -6.79
C ARG A 52 9.77 4.37 -7.63
N ASP A 53 10.80 3.53 -7.57
CA ASP A 53 10.88 2.32 -8.40
C ASP A 53 9.78 1.32 -8.04
N PRO A 54 9.53 0.98 -6.76
CA PRO A 54 8.41 0.10 -6.37
C PRO A 54 7.05 0.67 -6.77
N ALA A 55 6.86 1.99 -6.67
CA ALA A 55 5.63 2.65 -7.07
C ALA A 55 5.40 2.56 -8.58
N TRP A 56 6.44 2.82 -9.37
CA TRP A 56 6.40 2.74 -10.82
C TRP A 56 6.20 1.30 -11.30
N GLU A 57 6.89 0.33 -10.68
CA GLU A 57 6.74 -1.09 -10.95
C GLU A 57 5.28 -1.55 -10.78
N LEU A 58 4.65 -1.19 -9.65
CA LEU A 58 3.25 -1.53 -9.40
C LEU A 58 2.31 -0.91 -10.43
N LYS A 59 2.55 0.34 -10.83
CA LYS A 59 1.77 1.00 -11.89
C LYS A 59 1.91 0.25 -13.22
N MET A 60 3.14 -0.08 -13.61
CA MET A 60 3.43 -0.77 -14.87
C MET A 60 2.83 -2.18 -14.92
N LYS A 61 2.74 -2.85 -13.76
CA LYS A 61 2.08 -4.15 -13.61
C LYS A 61 0.55 -4.06 -13.58
N GLY A 62 -0.04 -2.87 -13.62
CA GLY A 62 -1.47 -2.67 -13.73
C GLY A 62 -2.20 -2.38 -12.42
N ALA A 63 -1.51 -1.93 -11.37
CA ALA A 63 -2.20 -1.50 -10.15
C ALA A 63 -3.11 -0.29 -10.40
N ASP A 64 -4.29 -0.31 -9.78
CA ASP A 64 -5.27 0.79 -9.80
C ASP A 64 -5.14 1.70 -8.57
N ILE A 65 -4.68 1.15 -7.46
CA ILE A 65 -4.47 1.84 -6.18
C ILE A 65 -3.32 1.19 -5.43
N ILE A 66 -2.56 1.97 -4.65
CA ILE A 66 -1.45 1.46 -3.84
C ILE A 66 -1.73 1.63 -2.35
N VAL A 67 -1.43 0.61 -1.55
CA VAL A 67 -1.40 0.68 -0.08
C VAL A 67 0.05 0.60 0.39
N LEU A 68 0.42 1.55 1.25
CA LEU A 68 1.64 1.53 2.03
C LEU A 68 1.38 0.78 3.35
N ASP A 69 1.66 -0.53 3.38
CA ASP A 69 1.29 -1.45 4.48
C ASP A 69 2.38 -1.56 5.55
N CYS A 70 2.73 -0.44 6.17
CA CYS A 70 3.60 -0.39 7.34
C CYS A 70 3.25 0.81 8.21
N MET A 71 3.24 0.61 9.53
CA MET A 71 3.11 1.72 10.46
C MET A 71 4.32 2.65 10.43
N GLY A 72 5.48 2.25 9.89
CA GLY A 72 6.67 3.10 9.74
C GLY A 72 6.60 4.08 8.57
N TYR A 73 5.68 3.89 7.62
CA TYR A 73 5.54 4.80 6.49
C TYR A 73 4.97 6.17 6.91
N THR A 74 5.37 7.20 6.15
CA THR A 74 5.05 8.60 6.45
C THR A 74 4.31 9.24 5.27
N VAL A 75 3.82 10.46 5.47
CA VAL A 75 3.13 11.23 4.42
C VAL A 75 4.08 11.61 3.29
N GLU A 76 5.37 11.75 3.57
CA GLU A 76 6.43 11.98 2.59
C GLU A 76 6.59 10.75 1.69
N HIS A 77 6.66 9.54 2.26
CA HIS A 77 6.67 8.30 1.47
C HIS A 77 5.41 8.17 0.61
N GLN A 78 4.24 8.50 1.16
CA GLN A 78 2.98 8.52 0.41
C GLN A 78 3.01 9.50 -0.77
N ALA A 79 3.57 10.69 -0.58
CA ALA A 79 3.70 11.69 -1.64
C ALA A 79 4.64 11.21 -2.75
N ILE A 80 5.78 10.60 -2.41
CA ILE A 80 6.71 10.02 -3.38
C ILE A 80 6.02 8.94 -4.22
N VAL A 81 5.36 7.98 -3.57
CA VAL A 81 4.64 6.89 -4.27
C VAL A 81 3.53 7.45 -5.16
N ARG A 82 2.76 8.42 -4.67
CA ARG A 82 1.68 9.05 -5.45
C ARG A 82 2.22 9.75 -6.69
N ASN A 83 3.31 10.50 -6.55
CA ASN A 83 3.92 11.22 -7.67
C ASN A 83 4.54 10.28 -8.70
N ALA A 84 5.21 9.21 -8.25
CA ALA A 84 5.88 8.26 -9.13
C ALA A 84 4.91 7.34 -9.88
N SER A 85 3.84 6.89 -9.23
CA SER A 85 2.85 5.99 -9.84
C SER A 85 1.72 6.71 -10.58
N GLY A 86 1.40 7.95 -10.19
CA GLY A 86 0.19 8.64 -10.64
C GLY A 86 -1.11 8.00 -10.12
N LEU A 87 -1.04 7.13 -9.11
CA LEU A 87 -2.17 6.41 -8.56
C LEU A 87 -2.63 6.98 -7.21
N PRO A 88 -3.89 6.73 -6.81
CA PRO A 88 -4.30 6.90 -5.42
C PRO A 88 -3.43 6.04 -4.50
N VAL A 89 -3.06 6.59 -3.34
CA VAL A 89 -2.22 5.90 -2.35
C VAL A 89 -2.84 6.00 -0.97
N ILE A 90 -3.06 4.85 -0.33
CA ILE A 90 -3.53 4.75 1.06
C ILE A 90 -2.34 4.53 1.99
N LEU A 91 -2.25 5.34 3.04
CA LEU A 91 -1.24 5.19 4.09
C LEU A 91 -1.89 4.57 5.33
N SER A 92 -1.46 3.36 5.71
CA SER A 92 -2.07 2.62 6.82
C SER A 92 -2.12 3.41 8.13
N ARG A 93 -1.01 4.07 8.49
CA ARG A 93 -0.94 4.91 9.70
C ARG A 93 -2.00 6.01 9.71
N SER A 94 -2.15 6.74 8.60
CA SER A 94 -3.13 7.82 8.49
C SER A 94 -4.56 7.31 8.49
N LEU A 95 -4.83 6.13 7.91
CA LEU A 95 -6.17 5.55 7.94
C LEU A 95 -6.58 5.20 9.37
N VAL A 96 -5.70 4.55 10.13
CA VAL A 96 -5.96 4.21 11.54
C VAL A 96 -6.20 5.47 12.37
N ALA A 97 -5.38 6.51 12.18
CA ALA A 97 -5.54 7.78 12.89
C ALA A 97 -6.92 8.43 12.62
N LYS A 98 -7.34 8.49 11.35
CA LYS A 98 -8.66 9.04 10.98
C LYS A 98 -9.82 8.23 11.56
N VAL A 99 -9.73 6.89 11.52
CA VAL A 99 -10.77 6.04 12.12
C VAL A 99 -10.83 6.22 13.64
N ALA A 100 -9.69 6.41 14.31
CA ALA A 100 -9.66 6.67 15.75
C ALA A 100 -10.27 8.02 16.12
N ASP A 101 -10.05 9.06 15.31
CA ASP A 101 -10.60 10.40 15.49
C ASP A 101 -12.14 10.42 15.40
N GLU A 102 -12.73 9.58 14.53
CA GLU A 102 -14.19 9.42 14.43
C GLU A 102 -14.84 8.73 15.66
N LEU A 103 -14.04 8.16 16.55
CA LEU A 103 -14.50 7.46 17.76
C LEU A 103 -14.29 8.27 19.05
N SER A 104 -13.69 9.45 18.96
CA SER A 104 -13.49 10.37 20.08
C SER A 104 -14.60 11.42 20.18
#